data_AF-Q4CNJ6-F1
#
_entry.id   AF-Q4CNJ6-F1
#
_cell.length_a   1.000
_cell.length_b   1.000
_cell.length_c   1.000
_cell.angle_alpha   90.00
_cell.angle_beta   90.00
_cell.angle_gamma   90.00
#
_symmetry.space_group_name_H-M   'P 1'
#
loop_
_entity.id
_entity.type
_entity.pdbx_description
1 polymer ?
#
loop_
_entity_poly.entity_id
_entity_poly.type
_entity_poly.pdbx_seq_one_letter_code
_entity_poly.pdbx_strand_id
1 'polypeptide(L)'
;MSFGASGTCWPQLGGASGMLHRTGVVMAPRRGISGDGSDAAARHVAGSKVWPQWTMSSSVEDILLGGSNNSTDMKLNDFLRSNLGDEWVVERKGNVIMEAFVQEPDAYVQDQRLLRIIFNLTEYQEMERELDEMKILLEAITKLHHEGVVSLEQWRDYEGKDTVTPLARGKLNAALTQVLREAWRKAEERVRRAQEMKFTFSTNIEDVLFKGGVRVKEKKLNDFLTMELGGRGVVGTNRSVLLKEFFKDPTKYIRDEGVLKEIQITDAYERMERAVRDEIIFEKD
;
A
#
# COMPACT_ATOMS: atom_id res chain seq x y z
N MET A 1 21.65 -37.42 -15.19
CA MET A 1 21.20 -37.40 -13.78
C MET A 1 20.62 -36.02 -13.51
N SER A 2 19.56 -35.98 -12.70
CA SER A 2 18.38 -35.11 -12.84
C SER A 2 18.59 -33.61 -12.80
N PHE A 3 18.08 -32.93 -13.83
CA PHE A 3 17.65 -31.53 -13.81
C PHE A 3 16.16 -31.49 -13.45
N GLY A 4 15.80 -30.74 -12.41
CA GLY A 4 14.41 -30.47 -12.04
C GLY A 4 14.06 -29.02 -12.33
N ALA A 5 13.41 -28.77 -13.46
CA ALA A 5 12.77 -27.51 -13.81
C ALA A 5 11.25 -27.75 -13.87
N SER A 6 10.50 -27.00 -13.08
CA SER A 6 9.06 -26.79 -13.24
C SER A 6 8.82 -25.36 -12.76
N GLY A 7 8.46 -24.39 -13.59
CA GLY A 7 7.51 -24.47 -14.69
C GLY A 7 6.23 -23.79 -14.22
N THR A 8 6.26 -22.46 -14.15
CA THR A 8 5.11 -21.58 -13.95
C THR A 8 4.09 -21.79 -15.08
N CYS A 9 2.84 -22.10 -14.74
CA CYS A 9 1.72 -22.06 -15.66
C CYS A 9 0.48 -21.56 -14.91
N TRP A 10 0.04 -20.34 -15.24
CA TRP A 10 -1.25 -19.80 -14.81
C TRP A 10 -2.31 -20.19 -15.84
N PRO A 11 -3.52 -20.60 -15.43
CA PRO A 11 -4.66 -20.66 -16.33
C PRO A 11 -5.40 -19.32 -16.38
N GLN A 12 -5.87 -19.03 -17.59
CA GLN A 12 -6.59 -17.85 -18.02
C GLN A 12 -8.11 -18.10 -17.96
N LEU A 13 -8.87 -17.12 -17.45
CA LEU A 13 -10.29 -16.81 -17.68
C LEU A 13 -11.39 -17.81 -17.25
N GLY A 14 -12.31 -17.30 -16.43
CA GLY A 14 -13.70 -17.78 -16.36
C GLY A 14 -14.41 -17.41 -15.06
N GLY A 15 -15.40 -16.52 -15.11
CA GLY A 15 -16.35 -16.31 -14.01
C GLY A 15 -16.77 -14.86 -13.79
N ALA A 16 -17.67 -14.34 -14.65
CA ALA A 16 -18.38 -13.09 -14.46
C ALA A 16 -19.72 -13.34 -13.75
N SER A 17 -20.01 -12.63 -12.66
CA SER A 17 -21.35 -12.23 -12.17
C SER A 17 -21.20 -11.58 -10.79
N GLY A 18 -21.78 -10.45 -10.42
CA GLY A 18 -22.54 -9.43 -11.11
C GLY A 18 -22.49 -8.18 -10.21
N MET A 19 -22.40 -6.99 -10.80
CA MET A 19 -22.41 -5.73 -10.06
C MET A 19 -23.55 -4.89 -10.62
N LEU A 20 -24.63 -4.78 -9.84
CA LEU A 20 -25.78 -3.94 -10.18
C LEU A 20 -25.37 -2.47 -10.11
N HIS A 21 -25.40 -1.81 -11.26
CA HIS A 21 -25.25 -0.37 -11.38
C HIS A 21 -26.57 0.32 -10.99
N ARG A 22 -26.53 1.17 -9.95
CA ARG A 22 -27.61 2.10 -9.64
C ARG A 22 -27.58 3.25 -10.66
N THR A 23 -28.72 3.43 -11.32
CA THR A 23 -28.97 4.43 -12.36
C THR A 23 -29.02 5.83 -11.74
N GLY A 24 -28.14 6.72 -12.20
CA GLY A 24 -28.14 8.15 -11.88
C GLY A 24 -28.45 8.95 -13.15
N VAL A 25 -29.46 9.81 -13.05
CA VAL A 25 -30.08 10.59 -14.13
C VAL A 25 -29.10 11.54 -14.83
N VAL A 26 -29.26 11.61 -16.16
CA VAL A 26 -28.57 12.46 -17.13
C VAL A 26 -28.90 13.94 -16.94
N MET A 27 -27.87 14.79 -16.85
CA MET A 27 -27.96 16.22 -17.15
C MET A 27 -26.89 16.60 -18.18
N ALA A 28 -27.33 17.29 -19.25
CA ALA A 28 -26.58 17.55 -20.48
C ALA A 28 -25.37 18.50 -20.33
N PRO A 29 -24.32 18.38 -21.18
CA PRO A 29 -23.16 19.25 -21.12
C PRO A 29 -23.38 20.53 -21.95
N ARG A 30 -23.20 21.70 -21.33
CA ARG A 30 -23.06 22.97 -22.06
C ARG A 30 -21.58 23.32 -22.26
N ARG A 31 -21.23 23.53 -23.52
CA ARG A 31 -19.94 24.01 -24.07
C ARG A 31 -19.50 25.36 -23.49
N GLY A 32 -18.19 25.53 -23.33
CA GLY A 32 -17.50 26.83 -23.34
C GLY A 32 -16.05 26.70 -22.85
N ILE A 33 -15.05 26.46 -23.72
CA ILE A 33 -14.08 27.41 -24.32
C ILE A 33 -12.65 27.02 -23.86
N SER A 34 -11.74 27.00 -24.83
CA SER A 34 -10.34 26.60 -24.75
C SER A 34 -9.44 27.80 -24.46
N GLY A 35 -8.45 27.66 -23.57
CA GLY A 35 -7.36 28.63 -23.43
C GLY A 35 -6.53 28.40 -22.18
N ASP A 36 -5.24 28.10 -22.41
CA ASP A 36 -4.08 28.05 -21.49
C ASP A 36 -4.25 27.31 -20.14
N GLY A 37 -3.25 26.72 -19.48
CA GLY A 37 -1.82 26.91 -19.40
C GLY A 37 -1.47 26.46 -17.98
N SER A 38 -0.49 25.57 -17.85
CA SER A 38 0.21 25.21 -16.60
C SER A 38 -0.29 24.00 -15.79
N ASP A 39 0.69 23.13 -15.50
CA ASP A 39 0.83 22.20 -14.37
C ASP A 39 -0.34 21.30 -13.96
N ALA A 40 -0.30 20.04 -14.41
CA ALA A 40 -1.16 18.99 -13.85
C ALA A 40 -0.44 17.62 -13.79
N ALA A 41 0.70 17.55 -13.11
CA ALA A 41 1.31 16.30 -12.66
C ALA A 41 0.86 15.95 -11.23
N ALA A 42 -0.46 15.94 -11.00
CA ALA A 42 -1.07 15.39 -9.78
C ALA A 42 -2.40 14.74 -10.15
N ARG A 43 -2.34 13.68 -10.96
CA ARG A 43 -3.48 12.80 -11.20
C ARG A 43 -3.76 12.01 -9.92
N HIS A 44 -4.48 12.63 -8.99
CA HIS A 44 -5.25 11.89 -8.00
C HIS A 44 -6.22 10.98 -8.76
N VAL A 45 -6.04 9.68 -8.60
CA VAL A 45 -6.91 8.63 -9.12
C VAL A 45 -8.32 8.86 -8.57
N ALA A 46 -9.16 9.47 -9.40
CA ALA A 46 -10.59 9.54 -9.20
C ALA A 46 -11.14 8.10 -9.21
N GLY A 47 -11.53 7.59 -8.04
CA GLY A 47 -12.23 6.30 -7.93
C GLY A 47 -11.62 5.27 -6.98
N SER A 48 -10.63 5.60 -6.15
CA SER A 48 -10.33 4.73 -5.00
C SER A 48 -11.47 4.86 -3.99
N LYS A 49 -12.28 3.81 -3.84
CA LYS A 49 -13.23 3.64 -2.72
C LYS A 49 -12.51 4.14 -1.47
N VAL A 50 -12.96 5.27 -0.89
CA VAL A 50 -12.32 5.84 0.30
C VAL A 50 -12.65 4.87 1.43
N TRP A 51 -11.76 3.89 1.64
CA TRP A 51 -11.84 3.03 2.81
C TRP A 51 -11.64 3.95 4.02
N PRO A 52 -12.46 3.82 5.08
CA PRO A 52 -12.23 4.57 6.30
C PRO A 52 -10.76 4.39 6.73
N GLN A 53 -10.05 5.51 6.93
CA GLN A 53 -8.68 5.48 7.43
C GLN A 53 -8.71 5.28 8.94
N TRP A 54 -8.91 4.03 9.36
CA TRP A 54 -8.82 3.68 10.76
C TRP A 54 -7.39 3.85 11.28
N THR A 55 -7.27 4.17 12.56
CA THR A 55 -6.03 4.26 13.31
C THR A 55 -6.17 3.45 14.60
N MET A 56 -5.07 3.28 15.35
CA MET A 56 -5.14 2.64 16.66
C MET A 56 -6.05 3.39 17.65
N SER A 57 -6.25 4.70 17.43
CA SER A 57 -7.15 5.54 18.24
C SER A 57 -8.60 5.54 17.76
N SER A 58 -8.93 4.86 16.66
CA SER A 58 -10.31 4.75 16.19
C SER A 58 -11.17 4.03 17.23
N SER A 59 -12.36 4.57 17.47
CA SER A 59 -13.27 3.99 18.45
C SER A 59 -13.85 2.67 17.95
N VAL A 60 -14.19 1.79 18.89
CA VAL A 60 -14.89 0.55 18.59
C VAL A 60 -16.25 0.85 17.94
N GLU A 61 -16.94 1.90 18.41
CA GLU A 61 -18.21 2.36 17.87
C GLU A 61 -18.11 2.75 16.39
N ASP A 62 -17.15 3.61 16.03
CA ASP A 62 -16.95 4.05 14.65
C ASP A 62 -16.64 2.88 13.72
N ILE A 63 -15.85 1.90 14.18
CA ILE A 63 -15.48 0.73 13.38
C ILE A 63 -16.67 -0.22 13.19
N LEU A 64 -17.46 -0.45 14.24
CA LEU A 64 -18.58 -1.39 14.19
C LEU A 64 -19.77 -0.81 13.42
N LEU A 65 -20.11 0.45 13.66
CA LEU A 65 -21.20 1.16 12.98
C LEU A 65 -20.76 1.79 11.65
N GLY A 66 -19.46 1.82 11.37
CA GLY A 66 -18.89 2.33 10.13
C GLY A 66 -19.48 1.65 8.90
N GLY A 67 -20.05 2.45 8.01
CA GLY A 67 -20.71 1.98 6.79
C GLY A 67 -22.16 1.53 6.98
N SER A 68 -22.74 1.66 8.18
CA SER A 68 -24.19 1.57 8.35
C SER A 68 -24.85 2.71 7.57
N ASN A 69 -25.80 2.36 6.71
CA ASN A 69 -26.54 3.35 5.92
C ASN A 69 -27.60 4.01 6.80
N ASN A 70 -28.04 5.22 6.42
CA ASN A 70 -29.13 5.98 7.06
C ASN A 70 -30.51 5.28 7.02
N SER A 71 -30.54 3.96 6.83
CA SER A 71 -31.74 3.10 6.81
C SER A 71 -32.55 3.25 8.10
N THR A 72 -31.88 3.50 9.23
CA THR A 72 -32.49 3.74 10.55
C THR A 72 -33.48 4.90 10.57
N ASP A 73 -33.25 5.93 9.74
CA ASP A 73 -34.06 7.15 9.71
C ASP A 73 -35.22 7.05 8.70
N MET A 74 -35.26 5.98 7.89
CA MET A 74 -36.31 5.78 6.89
C MET A 74 -37.67 5.59 7.58
N LYS A 75 -38.68 6.31 7.11
CA LYS A 75 -40.05 6.17 7.59
C LYS A 75 -40.80 5.11 6.81
N LEU A 76 -41.78 4.47 7.45
CA LEU A 76 -42.64 3.45 6.84
C LEU A 76 -43.30 3.96 5.55
N ASN A 77 -43.90 5.14 5.55
CA ASN A 77 -44.54 5.69 4.34
C ASN A 77 -43.55 6.02 3.22
N ASP A 78 -42.30 6.36 3.56
CA ASP A 78 -41.25 6.59 2.56
C ASP A 78 -40.81 5.24 1.96
N PHE A 79 -40.70 4.19 2.78
CA PHE A 79 -40.47 2.83 2.33
C PHE A 79 -41.62 2.30 1.44
N LEU A 80 -42.88 2.49 1.84
CA LEU A 80 -44.03 2.04 1.07
C LEU A 80 -44.15 2.79 -0.26
N ARG A 81 -43.97 4.12 -0.24
CA ARG A 81 -43.98 4.93 -1.47
C ARG A 81 -42.89 4.52 -2.45
N SER A 82 -41.69 4.22 -1.95
CA SER A 82 -40.56 3.86 -2.81
C SER A 82 -40.66 2.44 -3.41
N ASN A 83 -41.29 1.49 -2.71
CA ASN A 83 -41.34 0.09 -3.13
C ASN A 83 -42.70 -0.38 -3.69
N LEU A 84 -43.82 0.21 -3.24
CA LEU A 84 -45.18 -0.21 -3.62
C LEU A 84 -45.98 0.90 -4.32
N GLY A 85 -45.59 2.18 -4.14
CA GLY A 85 -46.25 3.35 -4.73
C GLY A 85 -47.20 4.07 -3.76
N ASP A 86 -47.69 5.24 -4.18
CA ASP A 86 -48.47 6.15 -3.32
C ASP A 86 -49.81 5.57 -2.82
N GLU A 87 -50.37 4.57 -3.52
CA GLU A 87 -51.63 3.92 -3.14
C GLU A 87 -51.54 3.16 -1.80
N TRP A 88 -50.32 2.77 -1.40
CA TRP A 88 -50.09 1.91 -0.23
C TRP A 88 -49.72 2.68 1.05
N VAL A 89 -49.77 4.00 1.02
CA VAL A 89 -49.39 4.87 2.14
C VAL A 89 -50.37 4.73 3.32
N VAL A 90 -49.84 4.62 4.54
CA VAL A 90 -50.63 4.48 5.77
C VAL A 90 -50.89 5.85 6.40
N GLU A 91 -52.16 6.24 6.51
CA GLU A 91 -52.57 7.62 6.81
C GLU A 91 -52.24 8.11 8.24
N ARG A 92 -52.36 7.26 9.27
CA ARG A 92 -52.21 7.69 10.69
C ARG A 92 -50.87 7.35 11.33
N LYS A 93 -50.28 6.23 10.92
CA LYS A 93 -49.12 5.61 11.60
C LYS A 93 -47.90 5.46 10.71
N GLY A 94 -47.99 5.86 9.44
CA GLY A 94 -46.92 5.64 8.48
C GLY A 94 -45.72 6.59 8.59
N ASN A 95 -45.76 7.58 9.51
CA ASN A 95 -44.59 8.41 9.82
C ASN A 95 -43.66 7.78 10.88
N VAL A 96 -43.91 6.53 11.27
CA VAL A 96 -43.01 5.76 12.14
C VAL A 96 -41.70 5.44 11.41
N ILE A 97 -40.58 5.46 12.14
CA ILE A 97 -39.31 4.94 11.63
C ILE A 97 -39.40 3.42 11.41
N MET A 98 -38.71 2.91 10.39
CA MET A 98 -38.77 1.50 10.04
C MET A 98 -38.31 0.58 11.17
N GLU A 99 -37.35 1.02 12.00
CA GLU A 99 -36.91 0.28 13.19
C GLU A 99 -38.09 -0.09 14.11
N ALA A 100 -38.97 0.86 14.41
CA ALA A 100 -40.14 0.60 15.24
C ALA A 100 -41.21 -0.23 14.51
N PHE A 101 -41.35 -0.06 13.20
CA PHE A 101 -42.24 -0.92 12.41
C PHE A 101 -41.79 -2.39 12.39
N VAL A 102 -40.49 -2.66 12.24
CA VAL A 102 -39.95 -4.02 12.21
C VAL A 102 -40.15 -4.73 13.55
N GLN A 103 -40.08 -4.01 14.68
CA GLN A 103 -40.31 -4.60 16.00
C GLN A 103 -41.79 -5.00 16.23
N GLU A 104 -42.74 -4.18 15.77
CA GLU A 104 -44.17 -4.40 16.01
C GLU A 104 -45.04 -4.07 14.77
N PRO A 105 -44.94 -4.83 13.68
CA PRO A 105 -45.58 -4.47 12.40
C PRO A 105 -47.10 -4.36 12.50
N ASP A 106 -47.75 -5.26 13.24
CA ASP A 106 -49.20 -5.25 13.49
C ASP A 106 -49.68 -4.02 14.27
N ALA A 107 -48.79 -3.35 15.03
CA ALA A 107 -49.14 -2.13 15.74
C ALA A 107 -49.35 -0.95 14.78
N TYR A 108 -48.72 -0.97 13.60
CA TYR A 108 -48.76 0.13 12.63
C TYR A 108 -49.60 -0.18 11.40
N VAL A 109 -49.65 -1.45 10.96
CA VAL A 109 -50.41 -1.91 9.79
C VAL A 109 -51.36 -3.03 10.21
N GLN A 110 -52.66 -2.76 10.21
CA GLN A 110 -53.68 -3.76 10.57
C GLN A 110 -54.10 -4.64 9.39
N ASP A 111 -53.89 -4.18 8.16
CA ASP A 111 -54.21 -4.95 6.96
C ASP A 111 -53.20 -6.09 6.76
N GLN A 112 -53.66 -7.31 7.07
CA GLN A 112 -52.86 -8.52 6.97
C GLN A 112 -52.43 -8.86 5.54
N ARG A 113 -53.18 -8.40 4.51
CA ARG A 113 -52.75 -8.55 3.11
C ARG A 113 -51.57 -7.64 2.81
N LEU A 114 -51.60 -6.40 3.30
CA LEU A 114 -50.51 -5.45 3.15
C LEU A 114 -49.25 -5.94 3.88
N LEU A 115 -49.36 -6.40 5.12
CA LEU A 115 -48.22 -7.00 5.83
C LEU A 115 -47.60 -8.17 5.06
N ARG A 116 -48.44 -9.06 4.51
CA ARG A 116 -47.95 -10.17 3.67
C ARG A 116 -47.23 -9.68 2.42
N ILE A 117 -47.66 -8.58 1.81
CA ILE A 117 -46.95 -7.97 0.68
C ILE A 117 -45.60 -7.43 1.15
N ILE A 118 -45.57 -6.64 2.24
CA ILE A 118 -44.36 -6.04 2.80
C ILE A 118 -43.32 -7.11 3.16
N PHE A 119 -43.69 -8.17 3.88
CA PHE A 119 -42.77 -9.23 4.31
C PHE A 119 -42.18 -10.05 3.16
N ASN A 120 -42.83 -10.03 1.98
CA ASN A 120 -42.32 -10.68 0.78
C ASN A 120 -41.41 -9.77 -0.05
N LEU A 121 -41.28 -8.48 0.28
CA LEU A 121 -40.35 -7.58 -0.39
C LEU A 121 -38.91 -7.93 0.03
N THR A 122 -38.01 -7.98 -0.95
CA THR A 122 -36.59 -8.23 -0.68
C THR A 122 -35.99 -7.07 0.11
N GLU A 123 -36.43 -5.85 -0.17
CA GLU A 123 -36.01 -4.61 0.48
C GLU A 123 -36.40 -4.59 1.97
N TYR A 124 -37.57 -5.13 2.32
CA TYR A 124 -37.96 -5.26 3.73
C TYR A 124 -37.08 -6.27 4.45
N GLN A 125 -36.85 -7.44 3.83
CA GLN A 125 -36.01 -8.49 4.42
C GLN A 125 -34.54 -8.05 4.57
N GLU A 126 -34.02 -7.26 3.64
CA GLU A 126 -32.69 -6.65 3.75
C GLU A 126 -32.64 -5.66 4.91
N MET A 127 -33.63 -4.79 5.04
CA MET A 127 -33.71 -3.83 6.13
C MET A 127 -33.86 -4.51 7.51
N GLU A 128 -34.69 -5.53 7.62
CA GLU A 128 -34.83 -6.33 8.84
C GLU A 128 -33.49 -6.95 9.25
N ARG A 129 -32.74 -7.53 8.29
CA ARG A 129 -31.38 -8.03 8.53
C ARG A 129 -30.42 -6.93 8.97
N GLU A 130 -30.44 -5.75 8.33
CA GLU A 130 -29.59 -4.62 8.70
C GLU A 130 -29.86 -4.15 10.14
N LEU A 131 -31.13 -4.11 10.56
CA LEU A 131 -31.52 -3.72 11.92
C LEU A 131 -31.11 -4.77 12.96
N ASP A 132 -31.27 -6.06 12.66
CA ASP A 132 -30.80 -7.15 13.51
C ASP A 132 -29.27 -7.12 13.68
N GLU A 133 -28.53 -6.92 12.58
CA GLU A 133 -27.07 -6.75 12.63
C GLU A 133 -26.68 -5.53 13.46
N MET A 134 -27.35 -4.39 13.28
CA MET A 134 -27.11 -3.18 14.07
C MET A 134 -27.32 -3.42 15.56
N LYS A 135 -28.40 -4.12 15.93
CA LYS A 135 -28.67 -4.49 17.33
C LYS A 135 -27.56 -5.35 17.92
N ILE A 136 -27.12 -6.37 17.19
CA ILE A 136 -25.99 -7.24 17.59
C ILE A 136 -24.71 -6.40 17.82
N LEU A 137 -24.47 -5.41 16.97
CA LEU A 137 -23.31 -4.53 17.08
C LEU A 137 -23.41 -3.56 18.26
N LEU A 138 -24.58 -2.98 18.52
CA LEU A 138 -24.83 -2.11 19.68
C LEU A 138 -24.68 -2.85 21.01
N GLU A 139 -25.15 -4.10 21.08
CA GLU A 139 -24.92 -4.98 22.24
C GLU A 139 -23.43 -5.25 22.45
N ALA A 140 -22.68 -5.51 21.36
CA ALA A 140 -21.24 -5.70 21.43
C ALA A 140 -20.49 -4.42 21.87
N ILE A 141 -20.88 -3.25 21.37
CA ILE A 141 -20.32 -1.95 21.79
C ILE A 141 -20.56 -1.73 23.27
N THR A 142 -21.81 -1.90 23.72
CA THR A 142 -22.18 -1.75 25.12
C THR A 142 -21.34 -2.65 26.00
N LYS A 143 -21.22 -3.93 25.65
CA LYS A 143 -20.39 -4.89 26.38
C LYS A 143 -18.92 -4.46 26.44
N LEU A 144 -18.33 -4.13 25.29
CA LEU A 144 -16.93 -3.72 25.22
C LEU A 144 -16.65 -2.45 26.04
N HIS A 145 -17.58 -1.49 26.04
CA HIS A 145 -17.51 -0.30 26.89
C HIS A 145 -17.50 -0.65 28.38
N HIS A 146 -18.34 -1.59 28.83
CA HIS A 146 -18.34 -2.05 30.23
C HIS A 146 -17.03 -2.76 30.61
N GLU A 147 -16.37 -3.40 29.65
CA GLU A 147 -15.09 -4.09 29.83
C GLU A 147 -13.87 -3.17 29.58
N GLY A 148 -14.10 -1.87 29.34
CA GLY A 148 -13.05 -0.87 29.17
C GLY A 148 -12.37 -0.85 27.80
N VAL A 149 -12.93 -1.54 26.80
CA VAL A 149 -12.45 -1.59 25.42
C VAL A 149 -13.22 -0.58 24.57
N VAL A 150 -12.67 0.62 24.43
CA VAL A 150 -13.27 1.73 23.67
C VAL A 150 -12.54 2.03 22.36
N SER A 151 -11.29 1.59 22.21
CA SER A 151 -10.46 1.83 21.03
C SER A 151 -9.93 0.57 20.37
N LEU A 152 -9.51 0.70 19.10
CA LEU A 152 -8.85 -0.38 18.36
C LEU A 152 -7.53 -0.83 19.00
N GLU A 153 -6.82 0.09 19.65
CA GLU A 153 -5.62 -0.22 20.43
C GLU A 153 -5.93 -1.16 21.60
N GLN A 154 -6.98 -0.87 22.37
CA GLN A 154 -7.38 -1.73 23.49
C GLN A 154 -7.91 -3.08 22.98
N TRP A 155 -8.63 -3.07 21.85
CA TRP A 155 -9.06 -4.31 21.19
C TRP A 155 -7.88 -5.20 20.81
N ARG A 156 -6.74 -4.65 20.38
CA ARG A 156 -5.55 -5.43 20.05
C ARG A 156 -5.13 -6.34 21.21
N ASP A 157 -5.08 -5.77 22.41
CA ASP A 157 -4.53 -6.41 23.61
C ASP A 157 -5.61 -7.09 24.47
N TYR A 158 -6.88 -6.94 24.10
CA TYR A 158 -8.01 -7.53 24.81
C TYR A 158 -8.05 -9.06 24.65
N GLU A 159 -8.13 -9.79 25.76
CA GLU A 159 -8.09 -11.25 25.81
C GLU A 159 -9.46 -11.91 25.51
N GLY A 160 -10.57 -11.31 25.97
CA GLY A 160 -11.92 -11.89 25.91
C GLY A 160 -12.63 -11.84 24.54
N LYS A 161 -11.87 -11.84 23.44
CA LYS A 161 -12.39 -11.68 22.07
C LYS A 161 -13.39 -12.77 21.68
N ASP A 162 -13.25 -13.97 22.24
CA ASP A 162 -14.14 -15.10 22.04
C ASP A 162 -15.55 -14.83 22.59
N THR A 163 -15.67 -14.00 23.62
CA THR A 163 -16.93 -13.61 24.24
C THR A 163 -17.73 -12.59 23.42
N VAL A 164 -17.11 -11.94 22.43
CA VAL A 164 -17.74 -10.97 21.55
C VAL A 164 -18.38 -11.70 20.36
N THR A 165 -19.52 -11.18 19.91
CA THR A 165 -20.25 -11.76 18.78
C THR A 165 -19.33 -11.91 17.55
N PRO A 166 -19.42 -13.02 16.79
CA PRO A 166 -18.54 -13.24 15.64
C PRO A 166 -18.55 -12.10 14.63
N LEU A 167 -19.71 -11.45 14.45
CA LEU A 167 -19.88 -10.30 13.57
C LEU A 167 -19.01 -9.11 14.01
N ALA A 168 -19.15 -8.67 15.27
CA ALA A 168 -18.38 -7.55 15.81
C ALA A 168 -16.88 -7.85 15.84
N ARG A 169 -16.50 -9.05 16.29
CA ARG A 169 -15.11 -9.53 16.28
C ARG A 169 -14.52 -9.50 14.86
N GLY A 170 -15.28 -9.93 13.86
CA GLY A 170 -14.87 -9.91 12.46
C GLY A 170 -14.54 -8.51 11.96
N LYS A 171 -15.43 -7.54 12.20
CA LYS A 171 -15.24 -6.13 11.82
C LYS A 171 -13.99 -5.51 12.49
N LEU A 172 -13.83 -5.69 13.80
CA LEU A 172 -12.69 -5.15 14.55
C LEU A 172 -11.36 -5.77 14.10
N ASN A 173 -11.32 -7.08 13.87
CA ASN A 173 -10.10 -7.76 13.38
C ASN A 173 -9.75 -7.35 11.94
N ALA A 174 -10.75 -7.11 11.09
CA ALA A 174 -10.52 -6.58 9.75
C ALA A 174 -9.90 -5.18 9.80
N ALA A 175 -10.45 -4.29 10.65
CA ALA A 175 -9.90 -2.96 10.88
C ALA A 175 -8.46 -3.02 11.43
N LEU A 176 -8.21 -3.83 12.46
CA LEU A 176 -6.86 -4.01 13.03
C LEU A 176 -5.85 -4.50 11.99
N THR A 177 -6.24 -5.48 11.17
CA THR A 177 -5.39 -6.03 10.10
C THR A 177 -5.05 -4.96 9.06
N GLN A 178 -6.02 -4.12 8.69
CA GLN A 178 -5.81 -3.01 7.75
C GLN A 178 -4.80 -2.01 8.33
N VAL A 179 -5.00 -1.55 9.57
CA VAL A 179 -4.13 -0.57 10.23
C VAL A 179 -2.69 -1.08 10.32
N LEU A 180 -2.49 -2.34 10.72
CA LEU A 180 -1.17 -2.95 10.82
C LEU A 180 -0.49 -3.08 9.44
N ARG A 181 -1.24 -3.45 8.40
CA ARG A 181 -0.72 -3.55 7.04
C ARG A 181 -0.29 -2.19 6.50
N GLU A 182 -1.08 -1.15 6.72
CA GLU A 182 -0.72 0.21 6.32
C GLU A 182 0.50 0.74 7.09
N ALA A 183 0.58 0.45 8.40
CA ALA A 183 1.74 0.79 9.22
C ALA A 183 3.02 0.11 8.71
N TRP A 184 2.96 -1.18 8.38
CA TRP A 184 4.07 -1.94 7.81
C TRP A 184 4.53 -1.33 6.47
N ARG A 185 3.59 -1.07 5.57
CA ARG A 185 3.87 -0.45 4.26
C ARG A 185 4.54 0.92 4.42
N LYS A 186 4.05 1.76 5.33
CA LYS A 186 4.66 3.07 5.62
C LYS A 186 6.06 2.93 6.21
N ALA A 187 6.30 1.95 7.07
CA ALA A 187 7.62 1.69 7.64
C ALA A 187 8.61 1.20 6.57
N GLU A 188 8.20 0.26 5.72
CA GLU A 188 9.00 -0.24 4.60
C GLU A 188 9.37 0.87 3.62
N GLU A 189 8.43 1.75 3.27
CA GLU A 189 8.72 2.91 2.43
C GLU A 189 9.68 3.90 3.09
N ARG A 190 9.62 4.10 4.41
CA ARG A 190 10.59 4.94 5.12
C ARG A 190 11.99 4.35 5.05
N VAL A 191 12.13 3.04 5.22
CA VAL A 191 13.41 2.34 5.06
C VAL A 191 13.93 2.48 3.63
N ARG A 192 13.07 2.28 2.62
CA ARG A 192 13.45 2.44 1.21
C ARG A 192 13.90 3.86 0.91
N ARG A 193 13.14 4.89 1.31
CA ARG A 193 13.52 6.31 1.13
C ARG A 193 14.85 6.62 1.83
N ALA A 194 15.07 6.08 3.03
CA ALA A 194 16.33 6.27 3.76
C ALA A 194 17.53 5.62 3.04
N GLN A 195 17.34 4.42 2.47
CA GLN A 195 18.37 3.76 1.65
C GLN A 195 18.64 4.51 0.35
N GLU A 196 17.59 4.92 -0.37
CA GLU A 196 17.70 5.75 -1.58
C GLU A 196 18.48 7.04 -1.28
N MET A 197 18.15 7.75 -0.20
CA MET A 197 18.89 8.94 0.24
C MET A 197 20.35 8.63 0.57
N LYS A 198 20.64 7.54 1.29
CA LYS A 198 22.01 7.10 1.60
C LYS A 198 22.82 6.86 0.33
N PHE A 199 22.26 6.17 -0.66
CA PHE A 199 22.91 5.95 -1.95
C PHE A 199 23.14 7.27 -2.69
N THR A 200 22.13 8.15 -2.79
CA THR A 200 22.28 9.44 -3.49
C THR A 200 23.34 10.33 -2.85
N PHE A 201 23.45 10.36 -1.52
CA PHE A 201 24.46 11.15 -0.82
C PHE A 201 25.87 10.57 -1.05
N SER A 202 26.02 9.24 -0.99
CA SER A 202 27.29 8.57 -1.32
C SER A 202 27.73 8.91 -2.74
N THR A 203 26.84 8.75 -3.73
CA THR A 203 27.12 9.07 -5.13
C THR A 203 27.47 10.55 -5.32
N ASN A 204 26.73 11.47 -4.71
CA ASN A 204 27.00 12.90 -4.83
C ASN A 204 28.34 13.29 -4.19
N ILE A 205 28.70 12.70 -3.04
CA ILE A 205 30.01 12.91 -2.42
C ILE A 205 31.11 12.40 -3.35
N GLU A 206 30.98 11.19 -3.86
CA GLU A 206 31.92 10.63 -4.84
C GLU A 206 32.05 11.56 -6.05
N ASP A 207 30.95 11.99 -6.66
CA ASP A 207 30.95 12.86 -7.85
C ASP A 207 31.58 14.24 -7.59
N VAL A 208 31.31 14.85 -6.43
CA VAL A 208 31.90 16.14 -6.03
C VAL A 208 33.41 16.00 -5.78
N LEU A 209 33.83 14.93 -5.08
CA LEU A 209 35.23 14.66 -4.80
C LEU A 209 36.02 14.34 -6.07
N PHE A 210 35.43 13.59 -7.00
CA PHE A 210 36.06 13.20 -8.26
C PHE A 210 35.85 14.21 -9.38
N LYS A 211 35.09 15.30 -9.17
CA LYS A 211 34.77 16.35 -10.17
C LYS A 211 34.29 15.77 -11.51
N GLY A 212 33.52 14.68 -11.49
CA GLY A 212 33.10 13.96 -12.70
C GLY A 212 34.24 13.28 -13.47
N GLY A 213 35.43 13.15 -12.89
CA GLY A 213 36.56 12.43 -13.46
C GLY A 213 36.40 10.91 -13.34
N VAL A 214 37.00 10.17 -14.28
CA VAL A 214 37.07 8.70 -14.23
C VAL A 214 37.88 8.29 -12.99
N ARG A 215 37.25 7.54 -12.06
CA ARG A 215 37.88 6.97 -10.86
C ARG A 215 39.15 6.19 -11.25
N VAL A 216 40.32 6.63 -10.77
CA VAL A 216 41.63 6.05 -11.11
C VAL A 216 41.70 4.59 -10.65
N LYS A 217 41.11 4.26 -9.50
CA LYS A 217 41.02 2.90 -8.95
C LYS A 217 40.31 1.91 -9.88
N GLU A 218 39.45 2.41 -10.76
CA GLU A 218 38.68 1.64 -11.75
C GLU A 218 39.30 1.61 -13.15
N LYS A 219 40.44 2.28 -13.37
CA LYS A 219 41.19 2.12 -14.62
C LYS A 219 41.78 0.72 -14.72
N LYS A 220 41.83 0.17 -15.93
CA LYS A 220 42.44 -1.14 -16.20
C LYS A 220 43.97 -1.01 -16.16
N LEU A 221 44.63 -1.99 -15.56
CA LEU A 221 46.08 -2.07 -15.45
C LEU A 221 46.74 -1.98 -16.83
N ASN A 222 46.31 -2.78 -17.80
CA ASN A 222 46.92 -2.76 -19.14
C ASN A 222 46.74 -1.42 -19.86
N ASP A 223 45.64 -0.69 -19.63
CA ASP A 223 45.44 0.63 -20.22
C ASP A 223 46.43 1.64 -19.60
N PHE A 224 46.61 1.60 -18.28
CA PHE A 224 47.62 2.39 -17.58
C PHE A 224 49.04 2.07 -18.06
N LEU A 225 49.43 0.79 -18.10
CA LEU A 225 50.76 0.37 -18.56
C LEU A 225 51.02 0.78 -20.01
N THR A 226 50.02 0.68 -20.88
CA THR A 226 50.13 1.08 -22.29
C THR A 226 50.28 2.58 -22.43
N MET A 227 49.43 3.36 -21.74
CA MET A 227 49.34 4.80 -21.91
C MET A 227 50.47 5.57 -21.20
N GLU A 228 50.86 5.15 -20.00
CA GLU A 228 51.81 5.89 -19.15
C GLU A 228 53.21 5.26 -19.13
N LEU A 229 53.33 3.97 -19.46
CA LEU A 229 54.57 3.18 -19.31
C LEU A 229 55.04 2.55 -20.63
N GLY A 230 54.50 2.98 -21.77
CA GLY A 230 54.92 2.55 -23.11
C GLY A 230 54.65 1.06 -23.39
N GLY A 231 53.71 0.45 -22.68
CA GLY A 231 53.39 -0.98 -22.79
C GLY A 231 54.29 -1.91 -21.98
N ARG A 232 55.24 -1.38 -21.19
CA ARG A 232 56.07 -2.20 -20.29
C ARG A 232 55.19 -2.94 -19.27
N GLY A 233 55.43 -4.23 -19.10
CA GLY A 233 54.69 -5.09 -18.17
C GLY A 233 53.28 -5.49 -18.62
N VAL A 234 52.83 -5.09 -19.83
CA VAL A 234 51.53 -5.50 -20.36
C VAL A 234 51.55 -7.01 -20.61
N VAL A 235 50.64 -7.72 -19.95
CA VAL A 235 50.41 -9.14 -20.16
C VAL A 235 48.94 -9.36 -20.48
N GLY A 236 48.64 -10.25 -21.44
CA GLY A 236 47.27 -10.54 -21.85
C GLY A 236 46.36 -11.01 -20.70
N THR A 237 46.93 -11.67 -19.69
CA THR A 237 46.21 -12.16 -18.50
C THR A 237 45.69 -11.05 -17.59
N ASN A 238 46.24 -9.84 -17.67
CA ASN A 238 45.90 -8.73 -16.78
C ASN A 238 44.85 -7.76 -17.36
N ARG A 239 44.22 -8.12 -18.48
CA ARG A 239 43.33 -7.22 -19.24
C ARG A 239 42.13 -6.68 -18.44
N SER A 240 41.65 -7.43 -17.46
CA SER A 240 40.52 -7.06 -16.58
C SER A 240 40.95 -6.61 -15.18
N VAL A 241 42.25 -6.55 -14.90
CA VAL A 241 42.75 -6.16 -13.58
C VAL A 241 42.59 -4.66 -13.43
N LEU A 242 41.92 -4.23 -12.36
CA LEU A 242 41.77 -2.82 -12.02
C LEU A 242 42.99 -2.34 -11.22
N LEU A 243 43.31 -1.05 -11.29
CA LEU A 243 44.42 -0.48 -10.52
C LEU A 243 44.25 -0.70 -9.00
N LYS A 244 43.03 -0.67 -8.47
CA LYS A 244 42.75 -1.01 -7.06
C LYS A 244 43.14 -2.42 -6.66
N GLU A 245 43.07 -3.38 -7.59
CA GLU A 245 43.48 -4.76 -7.34
C GLU A 245 44.98 -4.93 -7.58
N PHE A 246 45.55 -4.22 -8.55
CA PHE A 246 46.98 -4.23 -8.85
C PHE A 246 47.81 -3.70 -7.67
N PHE A 247 47.46 -2.53 -7.13
CA PHE A 247 48.25 -1.90 -6.06
C PHE A 247 48.15 -2.61 -4.70
N LYS A 248 47.22 -3.57 -4.52
CA LYS A 248 47.20 -4.44 -3.31
C LYS A 248 48.40 -5.38 -3.28
N ASP A 249 48.80 -5.90 -4.43
CA ASP A 249 49.94 -6.80 -4.59
C ASP A 249 50.44 -6.77 -6.05
N PRO A 250 51.32 -5.82 -6.41
CA PRO A 250 51.82 -5.69 -7.77
C PRO A 250 52.54 -6.94 -8.28
N THR A 251 53.20 -7.68 -7.38
CA THR A 251 54.01 -8.88 -7.72
C THR A 251 53.15 -10.03 -8.25
N LYS A 252 51.87 -10.08 -7.87
CA LYS A 252 50.89 -11.04 -8.37
C LYS A 252 50.61 -10.87 -9.87
N TYR A 253 50.70 -9.64 -10.37
CA TYR A 253 50.30 -9.29 -11.75
C TYR A 253 51.50 -9.06 -12.66
N ILE A 254 52.60 -8.50 -12.16
CA ILE A 254 53.87 -8.35 -12.89
C ILE A 254 54.91 -9.24 -12.21
N ARG A 255 55.11 -10.44 -12.78
CA ARG A 255 56.01 -11.46 -12.21
C ARG A 255 57.49 -11.23 -12.53
N ASP A 256 57.78 -10.46 -13.58
CA ASP A 256 59.13 -10.06 -13.91
C ASP A 256 59.57 -8.97 -12.94
N GLU A 257 60.44 -9.33 -12.00
CA GLU A 257 60.91 -8.45 -10.95
C GLU A 257 61.69 -7.25 -11.50
N GLY A 258 62.42 -7.43 -12.60
CA GLY A 258 63.17 -6.35 -13.25
C GLY A 258 62.22 -5.32 -13.84
N VAL A 259 61.22 -5.78 -14.60
CA VAL A 259 60.19 -4.91 -15.19
C VAL A 259 59.38 -4.20 -14.10
N LEU A 260 59.01 -4.90 -13.02
CA LEU A 260 58.27 -4.28 -11.91
C LEU A 260 59.09 -3.18 -11.23
N LYS A 261 60.38 -3.42 -10.97
CA LYS A 261 61.28 -2.41 -10.38
C LYS A 261 61.44 -1.19 -11.29
N GLU A 262 61.60 -1.39 -12.59
CA GLU A 262 61.65 -0.29 -13.57
C GLU A 262 60.36 0.54 -13.55
N ILE A 263 59.20 -0.11 -13.48
CA ILE A 263 57.90 0.57 -13.40
C ILE A 263 57.76 1.34 -12.09
N GLN A 264 58.14 0.75 -10.95
CA GLN A 264 58.01 1.36 -9.63
C GLN A 264 58.84 2.62 -9.43
N ILE A 265 59.95 2.76 -10.17
CA ILE A 265 60.81 3.96 -10.13
C ILE A 265 60.16 5.14 -10.88
N THR A 266 59.17 4.89 -11.74
CA THR A 266 58.53 5.96 -12.53
C THR A 266 57.61 6.84 -11.70
N ASP A 267 57.63 8.14 -11.96
CA ASP A 267 56.68 9.11 -11.39
C ASP A 267 55.21 8.74 -11.68
N ALA A 268 54.96 8.08 -12.81
CA ALA A 268 53.62 7.63 -13.20
C ALA A 268 53.07 6.56 -12.25
N TYR A 269 53.90 5.61 -11.82
CA TYR A 269 53.52 4.59 -10.84
C TYR A 269 53.18 5.23 -9.50
N GLU A 270 54.07 6.08 -8.97
CA GLU A 270 53.86 6.74 -7.67
C GLU A 270 52.58 7.60 -7.68
N ARG A 271 52.35 8.35 -8.76
CA ARG A 271 51.16 9.19 -8.93
C ARG A 271 49.87 8.36 -8.91
N MET A 272 49.83 7.24 -9.65
CA MET A 272 48.65 6.39 -9.71
C MET A 272 48.43 5.63 -8.42
N GLU A 273 49.49 5.13 -7.78
CA GLU A 273 49.38 4.45 -6.50
C GLU A 273 48.78 5.38 -5.43
N ARG A 274 49.27 6.62 -5.37
CA ARG A 274 48.74 7.65 -4.48
C ARG A 274 47.26 7.93 -4.78
N ALA A 275 46.91 8.17 -6.04
CA ALA A 275 45.53 8.42 -6.43
C ALA A 275 44.59 7.25 -6.05
N VAL A 276 45.01 6.01 -6.26
CA VAL A 276 44.21 4.83 -5.88
C VAL A 276 44.07 4.71 -4.36
N ARG A 277 45.14 4.96 -3.59
CA ARG A 277 45.06 4.96 -2.12
C ARG A 277 44.10 6.05 -1.62
N ASP A 278 44.21 7.26 -2.16
CA ASP A 278 43.33 8.38 -1.81
C ASP A 278 41.85 8.06 -2.12
N GLU A 279 41.58 7.31 -3.20
CA GLU A 279 40.24 6.85 -3.60
C GLU A 279 39.67 5.69 -2.76
N ILE A 280 40.52 4.91 -2.06
CA ILE A 280 40.10 3.74 -1.26
C ILE A 280 39.79 4.15 0.19
N ILE A 281 40.37 5.24 0.69
CA ILE A 281 40.12 5.73 2.06
C ILE A 281 38.61 5.91 2.33
N PHE A 282 37.84 6.30 1.32
CA PHE A 282 36.40 6.51 1.41
C PHE A 282 35.53 5.24 1.39
N GLU A 283 36.10 4.05 1.18
CA GLU A 283 35.35 2.78 1.19
C GLU A 283 35.26 2.14 2.59
N LYS A 284 35.92 2.71 3.62
CA LYS A 284 36.06 2.08 4.95
C LYS A 284 35.39 2.80 6.12
N ASP A 285 34.68 3.90 5.90
CA ASP A 285 33.90 4.63 6.92
C ASP A 285 32.39 4.55 6.65
#